data_AF-A0A496QHQ0-F1
#
_entry.id   AF-A0A496QHQ0-F1
#
_cell.length_a   1.000
_cell.length_b   1.000
_cell.length_c   1.000
_cell.angle_alpha   90.00
_cell.angle_beta   90.00
_cell.angle_gamma   90.00
#
_symmetry.space_group_name_H-M   'P 1'
#
loop_
_entity.id
_entity.type
_entity.pdbx_description
1 polymer ?
#
loop_
_entity_poly.entity_id
_entity_poly.type
_entity_poly.pdbx_seq_one_letter_code
_entity_poly.pdbx_strand_id
1 'polypeptide(L)' 'MPMTVTYCVYLLTNWNNKVMYLGVTNNLERRLYEHKNKLVKGFTEKYNV' A
#
# COMPACT_ATOMS: atom_id res chain seq x y z
N MET A 1 -27.07 -9.03 -10.64
CA MET A 1 -26.12 -8.05 -11.21
C MET A 1 -24.72 -8.45 -10.75
N PRO A 2 -23.73 -8.61 -11.63
CA PRO A 2 -22.37 -8.92 -11.18
C PRO A 2 -21.83 -7.72 -10.40
N MET A 3 -21.30 -7.98 -9.20
CA MET A 3 -20.68 -6.95 -8.38
C MET A 3 -19.29 -6.65 -8.97
N THR A 4 -19.12 -5.49 -9.58
CA THR A 4 -17.84 -5.06 -10.15
C THR A 4 -16.89 -4.70 -9.00
N VAL A 5 -15.76 -5.42 -8.90
CA VAL A 5 -14.71 -5.08 -7.93
C VAL A 5 -13.75 -4.10 -8.58
N THR A 6 -13.66 -2.88 -8.03
CA THR A 6 -12.71 -1.87 -8.48
C THR A 6 -11.35 -2.12 -7.82
N TYR A 7 -10.30 -2.20 -8.63
CA TYR A 7 -8.92 -2.24 -8.17
C TYR A 7 -8.23 -0.93 -8.52
N CYS A 8 -7.35 -0.46 -7.64
CA CYS A 8 -6.48 0.68 -7.89
C CYS A 8 -5.01 0.28 -7.80
N VAL A 9 -4.20 0.90 -8.66
CA VAL A 9 -2.75 0.91 -8.56
C VAL A 9 -2.36 2.19 -7.85
N TYR A 10 -1.47 2.11 -6.87
CA TYR A 10 -1.05 3.25 -6.05
C TYR A 10 0.46 3.27 -5.85
N LEU A 11 0.95 4.44 -5.48
CA LEU A 11 2.35 4.69 -5.19
C LEU A 11 2.51 5.24 -3.77
N LEU A 12 3.44 4.68 -3.01
CA LEU A 12 3.88 5.19 -1.72
C LEU A 12 5.36 5.55 -1.76
N THR A 13 5.76 6.46 -0.88
CA THR A 13 7.14 6.83 -0.67
C THR A 13 7.40 7.11 0.80
N ASN A 14 8.64 6.89 1.24
CA ASN A 14 9.03 7.17 2.62
C ASN A 14 9.22 8.67 2.87
N TRP A 15 9.40 9.06 4.14
CA TRP A 15 9.47 10.47 4.57
C TRP A 15 10.49 11.34 3.82
N ASN A 16 11.56 10.75 3.27
CA ASN A 16 12.60 11.46 2.52
C ASN A 16 12.53 11.26 1.01
N ASN A 17 11.44 10.67 0.51
CA ASN A 17 11.17 10.42 -0.90
C ASN A 17 12.21 9.55 -1.64
N LYS A 18 13.08 8.82 -0.93
CA LYS A 18 14.15 8.01 -1.56
C LYS A 18 13.73 6.59 -1.89
N VAL A 19 12.69 6.06 -1.24
CA VAL A 19 12.21 4.70 -1.47
C VAL A 19 10.78 4.74 -1.93
N MET A 20 10.52 4.22 -3.13
CA MET A 20 9.20 4.14 -3.74
C MET A 20 8.66 2.71 -3.67
N TYR A 21 7.35 2.59 -3.49
CA TYR A 21 6.62 1.33 -3.51
C TYR A 21 5.40 1.45 -4.41
N LEU A 22 5.26 0.52 -5.36
CA LEU A 22 4.07 0.35 -6.19
C LEU A 22 3.23 -0.82 -5.67
N GLY A 23 1.93 -0.61 -5.52
CA GLY A 23 1.01 -1.64 -5.04
C GLY A 23 -0.33 -1.63 -5.77
N VAL A 24 -1.09 -2.72 -5.59
CA VAL A 24 -2.46 -2.86 -6.07
C VAL A 24 -3.37 -3.32 -4.93
N THR A 25 -4.58 -2.78 -4.87
CA THR A 25 -5.58 -3.15 -3.87
C THR A 25 -6.99 -2.83 -4.37
N ASN A 26 -7.99 -3.54 -3.84
CA ASN A 26 -9.41 -3.18 -3.98
C ASN A 26 -9.93 -2.34 -2.79
N ASN A 27 -9.07 -2.08 -1.79
CA ASN A 27 -9.37 -1.23 -0.66
C ASN A 27 -8.09 -0.49 -0.25
N LEU A 28 -8.00 0.79 -0.62
CA LEU A 28 -6.81 1.62 -0.40
C LEU A 28 -6.62 1.96 1.08
N GLU A 29 -7.68 2.38 1.76
CA GLU A 29 -7.65 2.79 3.17
C GLU A 29 -7.11 1.69 4.08
N ARG A 30 -7.66 0.47 3.96
CA ARG A 30 -7.17 -0.69 4.71
C ARG A 30 -5.69 -0.94 4.43
N ARG A 31 -5.29 -0.90 3.16
CA ARG A 31 -3.93 -1.23 2.76
C ARG A 31 -2.92 -0.18 3.24
N LEU A 32 -3.29 1.10 3.25
CA LEU A 32 -2.50 2.18 3.85
C LEU A 32 -2.34 1.98 5.36
N TYR A 33 -3.41 1.59 6.07
CA TYR A 33 -3.35 1.28 7.50
C TYR A 33 -2.40 0.11 7.80
N GLU A 34 -2.49 -0.98 7.03
CA GLU A 34 -1.60 -2.14 7.14
C GLU A 34 -0.12 -1.77 6.97
N HIS A 35 0.21 -0.96 5.95
CA HIS A 35 1.58 -0.49 5.70
C HIS A 35 2.07 0.44 6.82
N LYS A 36 1.27 1.44 7.21
CA LYS A 36 1.64 2.43 8.24
C LYS A 36 1.90 1.80 9.60
N ASN A 37 1.12 0.78 9.96
CA ASN A 37 1.27 0.07 11.24
C ASN A 37 2.15 -1.18 11.13
N LYS A 38 2.76 -1.45 9.96
CA LYS A 38 3.67 -2.58 9.72
C LYS A 38 3.05 -3.94 10.08
N LEU A 39 1.75 -4.10 9.79
CA LEU A 39 0.99 -5.30 10.15
C LEU A 39 1.34 -6.50 9.28
N VAL A 40 1.92 -6.27 8.11
CA VAL A 40 2.36 -7.29 7.17
C VAL A 40 3.86 -7.15 6.96
N LYS A 41 4.59 -8.25 7.16
CA LYS A 41 6.03 -8.26 6.90
C LYS A 41 6.31 -8.08 5.41
N GLY A 42 7.23 -7.19 5.06
CA GLY A 42 7.54 -6.94 3.65
C GLY A 42 8.32 -5.68 3.36
N PHE A 43 8.27 -5.23 2.11
CA PHE A 43 9.05 -4.10 1.61
C PHE A 43 8.76 -2.80 2.38
N THR A 44 7.48 -2.48 2.58
CA THR A 44 7.09 -1.24 3.27
C THR A 44 7.54 -1.23 4.74
N GLU A 45 7.49 -2.38 5.43
CA GLU A 45 8.06 -2.53 6.77
C GLU A 45 9.58 -2.33 6.76
N LYS A 46 10.29 -3.05 5.88
CA LYS A 46 11.76 -3.06 5.80
C LYS A 46 12.35 -1.68 5.50
N TYR A 47 11.70 -0.91 4.62
CA TYR A 47 12.20 0.39 4.16
C TYR A 47 11.47 1.59 4.78
N ASN A 48 10.53 1.34 5.70
CA ASN A 48 9.73 2.36 6.37
C ASN A 48 9.08 3.33 5.37
N VAL A 49 8.48 2.73 4.32
CA VAL A 49 7.58 3.38 3.36
C VAL A 49 6.19 3.41 3.95
#